data_AF-A0A381WSU3-F1
#
_entry.id   AF-A0A381WSU3-F1
#
_cell.length_a   1.000
_cell.length_b   1.000
_cell.length_c   1.000
_cell.angle_alpha   90.00
_cell.angle_beta   90.00
_cell.angle_gamma   90.00
#
_symmetry.space_group_name_H-M   'P 1'
#
loop_
_entity.id
_entity.type
_entity.pdbx_description
1 polymer ?
#
loop_
_entity_poly.entity_id
_entity_poly.type
_entity_poly.pdbx_seq_one_letter_code
_entity_poly.pdbx_strand_id
1 'polypeptide(L)'
;MIDFQYLSSIRKQTASKIVMIVVDGLGGMTDPSTGNSELEAAVLPNLDKLAANSSCGVSTPVLPGITPGSGPGHMALFGYNPIKYLLGRGVLEGL
;
A
#
# COMPACT_ATOMS: atom_id res chain seq x y z
N MET A 1 -12.41 7.78 6.15
CA MET A 1 -11.75 8.69 5.21
C MET A 1 -10.63 9.39 5.97
N ILE A 2 -9.67 10.05 5.31
CA ILE A 2 -8.62 10.79 6.03
C ILE A 2 -9.34 11.90 6.78
N ASP A 3 -9.50 11.73 8.08
CA ASP A 3 -10.19 12.66 8.96
C ASP A 3 -9.24 13.82 9.32
N PHE A 4 -8.70 14.49 8.29
CA PHE A 4 -7.79 15.63 8.41
C PHE A 4 -8.47 16.91 7.95
N GLN A 5 -8.88 17.73 8.92
CA GLN A 5 -9.69 18.93 8.69
C GLN A 5 -9.07 19.97 7.73
N TYR A 6 -7.74 19.94 7.56
CA TYR A 6 -7.02 20.89 6.72
C TYR A 6 -6.64 20.33 5.33
N LEU A 7 -7.12 19.13 4.96
CA LEU A 7 -6.75 18.49 3.69
C LEU A 7 -7.00 19.41 2.48
N SER A 8 -8.14 20.10 2.48
CA SER A 8 -8.53 21.03 1.42
C SER A 8 -7.63 22.27 1.32
N SER A 9 -7.03 22.73 2.43
CA SER A 9 -6.17 23.92 2.42
C SER A 9 -4.71 23.60 2.06
N ILE A 10 -4.28 22.34 2.17
CA ILE A 10 -2.91 21.92 1.85
C ILE A 10 -2.79 21.24 0.48
N ARG A 11 -3.90 20.98 -0.23
CA ARG A 11 -3.87 20.39 -1.57
C ARG A 11 -3.38 21.40 -2.60
N LYS A 12 -2.53 20.97 -3.54
CA LYS A 12 -2.07 21.78 -4.67
C LYS A 12 -2.39 21.06 -5.98
N GLN A 13 -3.11 21.74 -6.88
CA GLN A 13 -3.38 21.19 -8.20
C GLN A 13 -2.13 21.31 -9.08
N THR A 14 -1.82 20.25 -9.81
CA THR A 14 -0.78 20.25 -10.85
C THR A 14 -1.37 19.68 -12.16
N ALA A 15 -0.65 19.86 -13.26
CA ALA A 15 -1.01 19.26 -14.55
C ALA A 15 -0.75 17.74 -14.58
N SER A 16 0.06 17.22 -13.64
CA SER A 16 0.42 15.81 -13.56
C SER A 16 -0.75 14.93 -13.11
N LYS A 17 -0.67 13.65 -13.45
CA LYS A 17 -1.58 12.60 -12.95
C LYS A 17 -0.88 11.76 -11.90
N ILE A 18 -1.65 11.23 -10.95
CA ILE A 18 -1.15 10.29 -9.94
C ILE A 18 -1.51 8.88 -10.40
N VAL A 19 -0.54 7.98 -10.39
CA VAL A 19 -0.73 6.54 -10.61
C VAL A 19 -0.33 5.83 -9.32
N MET A 20 -1.26 5.10 -8.73
CA MET A 20 -1.00 4.24 -7.58
C MET A 20 -1.05 2.78 -8.04
N ILE A 21 0.08 2.09 -7.94
CA ILE A 21 0.20 0.67 -8.30
C ILE A 21 0.27 -0.14 -7.02
N VAL A 22 -0.65 -1.09 -6.88
CA VAL A 22 -0.69 -2.05 -5.76
C VAL A 22 -0.34 -3.41 -6.32
N VAL A 23 0.72 -4.02 -5.80
CA VAL A 23 1.08 -5.41 -6.09
C VAL A 23 0.64 -6.24 -4.90
N ASP A 24 -0.40 -7.06 -5.09
CA ASP A 24 -0.97 -7.84 -4.00
C ASP A 24 0.01 -8.90 -3.51
N GLY A 25 0.10 -9.07 -2.19
CA GLY A 25 1.03 -10.02 -1.58
C GLY A 25 2.52 -9.77 -1.85
N LEU A 26 2.93 -8.53 -2.14
CA LEU A 26 4.35 -8.21 -2.48
C LEU A 26 5.33 -8.49 -1.33
N GLY A 27 4.87 -8.37 -0.08
CA GLY A 27 5.71 -8.63 1.08
C GLY A 27 6.09 -10.11 1.19
N GLY A 28 7.34 -10.37 1.52
CA GLY A 28 7.92 -11.71 1.60
C GLY A 28 8.68 -11.93 2.91
N MET A 29 8.94 -13.20 3.24
CA MET A 29 9.85 -13.55 4.32
C MET A 29 11.24 -13.82 3.76
N THR A 30 12.27 -13.50 4.54
CA THR A 30 13.63 -13.83 4.16
C THR A 30 13.82 -15.35 4.13
N ASP A 31 14.25 -15.88 2.99
CA ASP A 31 14.69 -17.28 2.86
C ASP A 31 15.98 -17.48 3.69
N PRO A 32 15.98 -18.38 4.69
CA PRO A 32 17.16 -18.60 5.54
C PRO A 32 18.40 -19.10 4.80
N SER A 33 18.24 -19.70 3.61
CA SER A 33 19.33 -20.27 2.82
C SER A 33 20.05 -19.23 1.96
N THR A 34 19.32 -18.24 1.45
CA THR A 34 19.85 -17.20 0.56
C THR A 34 20.02 -15.85 1.26
N GLY A 35 19.32 -15.62 2.37
CA GLY A 35 19.28 -14.34 3.07
C GLY A 35 18.43 -13.27 2.37
N ASN A 36 17.69 -13.64 1.32
CA ASN A 36 16.85 -12.72 0.53
C ASN A 36 15.37 -13.07 0.66
N SER A 37 14.50 -12.07 0.59
CA SER A 37 13.09 -12.24 0.27
C SER A 37 12.86 -12.53 -1.21
N GLU A 38 11.64 -12.96 -1.56
CA GLU A 38 11.25 -13.20 -2.95
C GLU A 38 11.39 -11.94 -3.83
N LEU A 39 11.14 -10.76 -3.25
CA LEU A 39 11.29 -9.48 -3.94
C LEU A 39 12.76 -9.15 -4.23
N GLU A 40 13.66 -9.46 -3.30
CA GLU A 40 15.10 -9.24 -3.43
C GLU A 40 15.76 -10.25 -4.38
N ALA A 41 15.24 -11.48 -4.44
CA ALA A 41 15.73 -12.51 -5.37
C ALA A 41 15.31 -12.28 -6.82
N ALA A 42 14.25 -11.50 -7.06
CA ALA A 42 13.70 -11.25 -8.39
C ALA A 42 14.55 -10.25 -9.20
N VAL A 43 14.66 -10.48 -10.51
CA VAL A 43 15.32 -9.55 -11.43
C VAL A 43 14.34 -8.46 -11.87
N LEU A 44 14.41 -7.27 -11.26
CA LEU A 44 13.41 -6.21 -11.40
C LEU A 44 14.00 -4.86 -11.86
N PRO A 45 14.66 -4.79 -13.04
CA PRO A 45 15.45 -3.64 -13.45
C PRO A 45 14.67 -2.32 -13.57
N ASN A 46 13.34 -2.38 -13.78
CA ASN A 46 12.50 -1.20 -13.83
C ASN A 46 12.12 -0.69 -12.43
N LEU A 47 11.83 -1.61 -11.50
CA LEU A 47 11.51 -1.25 -10.12
C LEU A 47 12.77 -0.74 -9.40
N ASP A 48 13.92 -1.37 -9.65
CA ASP A 48 15.21 -0.96 -9.08
C ASP A 48 15.59 0.46 -9.53
N LYS A 49 15.44 0.76 -10.83
CA LYS A 49 15.68 2.11 -11.38
C LYS A 49 14.71 3.13 -10.81
N LEU A 50 13.45 2.76 -10.62
CA LEU A 50 12.44 3.64 -10.04
C LEU A 50 12.78 3.94 -8.59
N ALA A 51 13.07 2.92 -7.79
CA ALA A 51 13.45 3.05 -6.38
C ALA A 51 14.72 3.89 -6.20
N ALA A 52 15.75 3.69 -7.03
CA ALA A 52 17.01 4.42 -6.95
C ALA A 52 16.87 5.95 -7.17
N ASN A 53 15.84 6.39 -7.90
CA ASN A 53 15.59 7.79 -8.20
C ASN A 53 14.36 8.37 -7.45
N SER A 54 13.80 7.63 -6.50
CA SER A 54 12.56 8.00 -5.80
C SER A 54 12.74 7.99 -4.28
N SER A 55 11.69 8.39 -3.56
CA SER A 55 11.62 8.19 -2.12
C SER A 55 10.98 6.83 -1.82
N CYS A 56 11.72 5.98 -1.11
CA CYS A 56 11.25 4.68 -0.65
C CYS A 56 10.86 4.74 0.84
N GLY A 57 9.96 3.85 1.24
CA GLY A 57 9.52 3.72 2.62
C GLY A 57 8.75 2.43 2.86
N VAL A 58 8.31 2.23 4.10
CA VAL A 58 7.51 1.07 4.52
C VAL A 58 6.12 1.57 4.88
N SER A 59 5.09 0.81 4.48
CA SER A 59 3.71 1.09 4.87
C SER A 59 3.20 0.02 5.83
N THR A 60 2.45 0.43 6.85
CA THR A 60 1.68 -0.47 7.72
C THR A 60 0.21 -0.29 7.38
N PRO A 61 -0.43 -1.22 6.67
CA PRO A 61 -1.78 -0.99 6.15
C PRO A 61 -2.85 -0.80 7.24
N VAL A 62 -2.72 -1.47 8.39
CA VAL A 62 -3.70 -1.35 9.48
C VAL A 62 -3.02 -0.86 10.75
N LEU A 63 -2.31 -1.75 11.45
CA LEU A 63 -1.52 -1.46 12.64
C LEU A 63 -0.37 -2.48 12.72
N PRO A 64 0.70 -2.18 13.46
CA PRO A 64 1.75 -3.17 13.73
C PRO A 64 1.17 -4.46 14.30
N GLY A 65 1.52 -5.59 13.69
CA GLY A 65 1.04 -6.92 14.10
C GLY A 65 -0.37 -7.29 13.63
N ILE A 66 -1.06 -6.44 12.86
CA ILE A 66 -2.36 -6.79 12.27
C ILE A 66 -2.19 -7.15 10.80
N THR A 67 -2.42 -8.42 10.47
CA THR A 67 -2.46 -8.89 9.08
C THR A 67 -3.80 -8.53 8.43
N PRO A 68 -3.85 -7.65 7.41
CA PRO A 68 -5.09 -7.29 6.75
C PRO A 68 -5.55 -8.36 5.75
N GLY A 69 -6.86 -8.51 5.60
CA GLY A 69 -7.43 -9.04 4.36
C GLY A 69 -7.48 -7.97 3.26
N SER A 70 -7.73 -8.36 2.01
CA SER A 70 -7.68 -7.43 0.86
C SER A 70 -8.62 -6.23 1.00
N GLY A 71 -9.83 -6.41 1.57
CA GLY A 71 -10.78 -5.32 1.79
C GLY A 71 -10.22 -4.20 2.70
N PRO A 72 -9.95 -4.48 3.99
CA PRO A 72 -9.32 -3.52 4.90
C PRO A 72 -7.99 -2.95 4.38
N GLY A 73 -7.18 -3.77 3.69
CA GLY A 73 -5.92 -3.32 3.08
C GLY A 73 -6.12 -2.23 2.02
N HIS A 74 -7.04 -2.43 1.08
CA HIS A 74 -7.35 -1.43 0.05
C HIS A 74 -7.99 -0.18 0.65
N MET A 75 -8.89 -0.33 1.63
CA MET A 75 -9.51 0.81 2.31
C MET A 75 -8.47 1.75 2.93
N ALA A 76 -7.46 1.20 3.58
CA ALA A 76 -6.37 1.98 4.15
C ALA A 76 -5.56 2.75 3.10
N LEU A 77 -5.27 2.12 1.95
CA LEU A 77 -4.56 2.78 0.84
C LEU A 77 -5.33 3.98 0.28
N PHE A 78 -6.66 3.91 0.26
CA PHE A 78 -7.52 5.04 -0.13
C PHE A 78 -7.81 6.01 1.01
N GLY A 79 -7.14 5.84 2.16
CA GLY A 79 -7.22 6.76 3.29
C GLY A 79 -8.42 6.54 4.21
N TYR A 80 -9.14 5.43 4.11
CA TYR A 80 -10.15 5.07 5.10
C TYR A 80 -9.49 4.42 6.31
N ASN A 81 -9.96 4.76 7.52
CA ASN A 81 -9.56 4.01 8.71
C ASN A 81 -10.19 2.60 8.65
N PRO A 82 -9.39 1.54 8.48
CA PRO A 82 -9.91 0.18 8.24
C PRO A 82 -10.54 -0.45 9.49
N ILE A 83 -10.29 0.11 10.69
CA ILE A 83 -10.88 -0.35 11.95
C ILE A 83 -12.25 0.31 12.18
N LYS A 84 -12.37 1.59 11.81
CA LYS A 84 -13.63 2.36 11.95
C LYS A 84 -14.63 2.00 10.85
N TYR A 85 -14.16 1.78 9.64
CA TYR A 85 -15.00 1.52 8.47
C TYR A 85 -14.83 0.07 8.01
N LEU A 86 -15.40 -0.88 8.76
CA LEU A 86 -15.31 -2.29 8.39
C LEU A 86 -16.37 -2.62 7.33
N LEU A 87 -15.95 -2.81 6.08
CA LEU A 87 -16.82 -3.32 5.02
C LEU A 87 -16.77 -4.85 5.00
N GLY A 88 -17.93 -5.49 5.15
CA GLY A 88 -18.05 -6.94 5.03
C GLY A 88 -17.75 -7.41 3.60
N ARG A 89 -17.11 -8.57 3.48
CA ARG A 89 -16.68 -9.13 2.17
C ARG A 89 -17.84 -9.23 1.17
N GLY A 90 -19.03 -9.64 1.60
CA GLY A 90 -20.20 -9.76 0.71
C GLY A 90 -20.63 -8.44 0.06
N VAL A 91 -20.36 -7.29 0.69
CA VAL A 91 -20.64 -5.97 0.08
C VAL A 91 -19.61 -5.63 -0.99
N LEU A 92 -18.34 -5.97 -0.77
CA LEU A 92 -17.26 -5.70 -1.71
C LEU A 92 -17.30 -6.58 -2.96
N GLU A 93 -17.69 -7.84 -2.82
CA GLU A 93 -17.74 -8.83 -3.92
C GLU A 93 -19.00 -8.69 -4.79
N GLY A 94 -19.97 -7.86 -4.38
CA GLY A 94 -21.18 -7.56 -5.15
C GLY A 94 -21.05 -6.38 -6.12
N LEU A 95 -19.87 -5.77 -6.20
CA LEU A 95 -19.49 -4.65 -7.07
C LEU A 95 -18.65 -5.15 -8.25
#